data_AF-A0A1X2H7S1-F1
#
_entry.id   AF-A0A1X2H7S1-F1
#
_cell.length_a   1.000
_cell.length_b   1.000
_cell.length_c   1.000
_cell.angle_alpha   90.00
_cell.angle_beta   90.00
_cell.angle_gamma   90.00
#
_symmetry.space_group_name_H-M   'P 1'
#
loop_
_entity.id
_entity.type
_entity.pdbx_description
1 polymer ?
#
loop_
_entity_poly.entity_id
_entity_poly.type
_entity_poly.pdbx_seq_one_letter_code
_entity_poly.pdbx_strand_id
1 'polypeptide(L)'
;MSANSIFEAAAAGDVDFLKQKSSNLGEKNERGWTVLHFAARYGQIAVAKYVLERDSCELDAVNAEGKTAAQVAEFWGFDELAQLLGKAAEEPKSASESSPATVDPFPPNRTNFFAGSPLNRYGWYRSDSSRLQQLARQDNARYLVFNRLDPLFDNDGLHFLPYSRVSAIVDAALVEESQKKPVPEGDELIAVFLGIDDTTQIPYWAVDITPNKGIHQEQLEKLIKELESEGLEFSSALPRALSIDKPVAGILAQARAMVDWNIRNRFCPACGRKTISNEGGHKRTCPPLPDNGGAEEPCLSQKGVHNFAYPRTDPVIIVCIVHPSEDKILLGRQKRWPENMYSCIAGFVEAGESIEEAVRREALEEAGIVVDRVAYHSSQPWPFPNSLMLGFIAEAVSTDIKLEDKELEKAAWFTRAEILAALNGEPAAPLKLPPFPGAVGYKVIKTWATEKAWTSRNLKNAKM
;
A
#
# COMPACT_ATOMS: atom_id res chain seq x y z
N MET A 1 37.50 -46.42 15.52
CA MET A 1 36.43 -47.45 15.40
C MET A 1 36.16 -47.58 13.92
N SER A 2 36.25 -48.77 13.34
CA SER A 2 35.86 -48.97 11.93
C SER A 2 34.36 -48.71 11.81
N ALA A 3 33.95 -47.82 10.90
CA ALA A 3 32.53 -47.58 10.66
C ALA A 3 31.85 -48.89 10.22
N ASN A 4 30.69 -49.22 10.80
CA ASN A 4 29.95 -50.45 10.46
C ASN A 4 28.87 -50.20 9.41
N SER A 5 28.58 -48.93 9.09
CA SER A 5 27.63 -48.54 8.04
C SER A 5 28.10 -47.32 7.25
N ILE A 6 27.54 -47.15 6.05
CA ILE A 6 27.81 -45.98 5.20
C ILE A 6 27.40 -44.65 5.88
N PHE A 7 26.38 -44.66 6.75
CA PHE A 7 25.94 -43.46 7.46
C PHE A 7 26.89 -43.07 8.59
N GLU A 8 27.42 -44.05 9.32
CA GLU A 8 28.46 -43.81 10.34
C GLU A 8 29.77 -43.34 9.71
N ALA A 9 30.15 -43.94 8.58
CA ALA A 9 31.31 -43.48 7.81
C ALA A 9 31.13 -42.04 7.32
N ALA A 10 29.93 -41.70 6.86
CA ALA A 10 29.58 -40.34 6.43
C ALA A 10 29.65 -39.32 7.58
N ALA A 11 29.17 -39.69 8.78
CA ALA A 11 29.25 -38.86 9.97
C ALA A 11 30.69 -38.66 10.47
N ALA A 12 31.52 -39.70 10.37
CA ALA A 12 32.91 -39.72 10.81
C ALA A 12 33.90 -39.11 9.80
N GLY A 13 33.47 -38.85 8.56
CA GLY A 13 34.35 -38.34 7.50
C GLY A 13 35.20 -39.40 6.79
N ASP A 14 34.87 -40.69 6.94
CA ASP A 14 35.65 -41.82 6.40
C ASP A 14 35.33 -42.07 4.91
N VAL A 15 35.94 -41.23 4.06
CA VAL A 15 35.77 -41.29 2.59
C VAL A 15 36.29 -42.61 2.01
N ASP A 16 37.31 -43.22 2.61
CA ASP A 16 37.90 -44.45 2.06
C ASP A 16 37.02 -45.67 2.29
N PHE A 17 36.32 -45.73 3.43
CA PHE A 17 35.26 -46.72 3.63
C PHE A 17 34.10 -46.54 2.63
N LEU A 18 33.69 -45.28 2.38
CA LEU A 18 32.64 -44.97 1.40
C LEU A 18 33.03 -45.34 -0.04
N LYS A 19 34.32 -45.28 -0.39
CA LYS A 19 34.84 -45.79 -1.68
C LYS A 19 34.65 -47.28 -1.84
N GLN A 20 34.85 -48.05 -0.79
CA GLN A 20 34.70 -49.51 -0.81
C GLN A 20 33.22 -49.95 -0.90
N LYS A 21 32.28 -49.06 -0.55
CA LYS A 21 30.83 -49.31 -0.52
C LYS A 21 30.05 -48.40 -1.50
N SER A 22 30.68 -48.05 -2.62
CA SER A 22 30.18 -47.03 -3.57
C SER A 22 28.80 -47.31 -4.18
N SER A 23 28.37 -48.58 -4.26
CA SER A 23 27.05 -48.98 -4.76
C SER A 23 25.87 -48.56 -3.87
N ASN A 24 26.12 -48.26 -2.58
CA ASN A 24 25.06 -48.08 -1.58
C ASN A 24 24.88 -46.61 -1.16
N LEU A 25 25.59 -45.66 -1.78
CA LEU A 25 25.63 -44.26 -1.33
C LEU A 25 24.29 -43.50 -1.47
N GLY A 26 23.37 -43.99 -2.30
CA GLY A 26 22.02 -43.45 -2.47
C GLY A 26 20.98 -44.00 -1.47
N GLU A 27 21.36 -44.92 -0.58
CA GLU A 27 20.41 -45.50 0.38
C GLU A 27 19.93 -44.45 1.41
N LYS A 28 18.67 -44.60 1.83
CA LYS A 28 18.05 -43.83 2.92
C LYS A 28 17.85 -44.72 4.13
N ASN A 29 18.13 -44.22 5.32
CA ASN A 29 17.75 -44.90 6.55
C ASN A 29 16.25 -44.72 6.85
N GLU A 30 15.77 -45.30 7.96
CA GLU A 30 14.35 -45.23 8.39
C GLU A 30 13.80 -43.81 8.58
N ARG A 31 14.67 -42.80 8.75
CA ARG A 31 14.28 -41.39 8.88
C ARG A 31 14.36 -40.63 7.55
N GLY A 32 14.62 -41.32 6.45
CA GLY A 32 14.82 -40.73 5.13
C GLY A 32 16.19 -40.06 4.94
N TRP A 33 17.16 -40.28 5.84
CA TRP A 33 18.47 -39.64 5.74
C TRP A 33 19.38 -40.40 4.78
N THR A 34 19.98 -39.67 3.83
CA THR A 34 21.05 -40.14 2.94
C THR A 34 22.44 -39.91 3.53
N VAL A 35 23.48 -40.47 2.90
CA VAL A 35 24.89 -40.18 3.22
C VAL A 35 25.18 -38.66 3.24
N LEU A 36 24.57 -37.89 2.32
CA LEU A 36 24.72 -36.43 2.28
C LEU A 36 24.10 -35.73 3.50
N HIS A 37 22.97 -36.21 4.03
CA HIS A 37 22.39 -35.63 5.24
C HIS A 37 23.28 -35.86 6.47
N PHE A 38 23.91 -37.03 6.55
CA PHE A 38 24.88 -37.30 7.61
C PHE A 38 26.14 -36.43 7.43
N ALA A 39 26.67 -36.30 6.22
CA ALA A 39 27.79 -35.40 5.95
C ALA A 39 27.44 -33.95 6.31
N ALA A 40 26.25 -33.48 5.94
CA ALA A 40 25.74 -32.14 6.25
C ALA A 40 25.59 -31.87 7.75
N ARG A 41 25.01 -32.82 8.50
CA ARG A 41 24.83 -32.67 9.95
C ARG A 41 26.14 -32.61 10.72
N TYR A 42 27.18 -33.29 10.24
CA TYR A 42 28.47 -33.38 10.92
C TYR A 42 29.58 -32.55 10.24
N GLY A 43 29.24 -31.70 9.27
CA GLY A 43 30.19 -30.78 8.64
C GLY A 43 31.25 -31.44 7.74
N GLN A 44 30.98 -32.65 7.23
CA GLN A 44 31.97 -33.46 6.51
C GLN A 44 32.06 -33.10 5.02
N ILE A 45 32.74 -31.98 4.72
CA ILE A 45 32.87 -31.45 3.34
C ILE A 45 33.55 -32.43 2.38
N ALA A 46 34.56 -33.17 2.84
CA ALA A 46 35.26 -34.14 2.01
C ALA A 46 34.35 -35.30 1.56
N VAL A 47 33.45 -35.74 2.45
CA VAL A 47 32.42 -36.74 2.13
C VAL A 47 31.41 -36.16 1.14
N ALA A 48 30.95 -34.93 1.36
CA ALA A 48 29.99 -34.27 0.47
C ALA A 48 30.53 -34.13 -0.97
N LYS A 49 31.77 -33.63 -1.14
CA LYS A 49 32.42 -33.53 -2.46
C LYS A 49 32.53 -34.89 -3.13
N TYR A 50 32.99 -35.91 -2.39
CA TYR A 50 33.14 -37.26 -2.90
C TYR A 50 31.81 -37.86 -3.39
N VAL A 51 30.72 -37.65 -2.66
CA VAL A 51 29.41 -38.20 -2.99
C VAL A 51 28.77 -37.45 -4.16
N LEU A 52 28.92 -36.11 -4.23
CA LEU A 52 28.42 -35.28 -5.34
C LEU A 52 28.95 -35.70 -6.71
N GLU A 53 30.14 -36.29 -6.78
CA GLU A 53 30.73 -36.81 -8.02
C GLU A 53 30.14 -38.16 -8.49
N ARG A 54 29.16 -38.74 -7.76
CA ARG A 54 28.61 -40.06 -8.04
C ARG A 54 27.20 -39.99 -8.62
N ASP A 55 26.93 -40.84 -9.60
CA ASP A 55 25.60 -40.91 -10.22
C ASP A 55 24.49 -41.38 -9.27
N SER A 56 24.84 -42.05 -8.17
CA SER A 56 23.92 -42.46 -7.11
C SER A 56 23.58 -41.36 -6.10
N CYS A 57 24.09 -40.15 -6.30
CA CYS A 57 23.83 -39.02 -5.41
C CYS A 57 22.46 -38.38 -5.67
N GLU A 58 21.56 -38.53 -4.70
CA GLU A 58 20.30 -37.77 -4.65
C GLU A 58 20.51 -36.49 -3.81
N LEU A 59 20.85 -35.39 -4.47
CA LEU A 59 21.14 -34.11 -3.82
C LEU A 59 19.87 -33.41 -3.29
N ASP A 60 18.75 -33.60 -3.99
CA ASP A 60 17.42 -33.09 -3.69
C ASP A 60 16.62 -34.00 -2.76
N ALA A 61 17.20 -35.13 -2.32
CA ALA A 61 16.58 -35.99 -1.33
C ALA A 61 16.25 -35.18 -0.07
N VAL A 62 15.01 -35.34 0.41
CA VAL A 62 14.57 -34.80 1.70
C VAL A 62 14.43 -35.91 2.73
N ASN A 63 14.78 -35.61 3.97
CA ASN A 63 14.50 -36.49 5.10
C ASN A 63 13.00 -36.44 5.50
N ALA A 64 12.60 -37.20 6.52
CA ALA A 64 11.22 -37.23 7.02
C ALA A 64 10.69 -35.86 7.55
N GLU A 65 11.58 -34.89 7.79
CA GLU A 65 11.23 -33.51 8.18
C GLU A 65 11.09 -32.58 6.97
N GLY A 66 11.24 -33.10 5.74
CA GLY A 66 11.19 -32.30 4.52
C GLY A 66 12.44 -31.47 4.24
N LYS A 67 13.56 -31.75 4.93
CA LYS A 67 14.81 -30.98 4.78
C LYS A 67 15.80 -31.68 3.86
N THR A 68 16.44 -30.92 2.97
CA THR A 68 17.58 -31.39 2.15
C THR A 68 18.89 -31.38 2.94
N ALA A 69 19.93 -32.03 2.42
CA ALA A 69 21.26 -31.97 3.02
C ALA A 69 21.81 -30.54 3.13
N ALA A 70 21.54 -29.65 2.16
CA ALA A 70 21.96 -28.25 2.22
C ALA A 70 21.29 -27.50 3.38
N GLN A 71 19.98 -27.68 3.56
CA GLN A 71 19.22 -27.09 4.67
C GLN A 71 19.63 -27.66 6.02
N VAL A 72 20.01 -28.94 6.07
CA VAL A 72 20.60 -29.55 7.28
C VAL A 72 21.95 -28.91 7.58
N ALA A 73 22.83 -28.69 6.60
CA ALA A 73 24.12 -28.04 6.81
C ALA A 73 23.95 -26.59 7.31
N GLU A 74 23.01 -25.84 6.72
CA GLU A 74 22.67 -24.47 7.15
C GLU A 74 22.14 -24.43 8.58
N PHE A 75 21.20 -25.33 8.92
CA PHE A 75 20.64 -25.41 10.28
C PHE A 75 21.71 -25.68 11.35
N TRP A 76 22.76 -26.45 11.03
CA TRP A 76 23.87 -26.73 11.93
C TRP A 76 25.04 -25.75 11.82
N GLY A 77 24.92 -24.69 10.99
CA GLY A 77 25.89 -23.61 10.87
C GLY A 77 27.13 -23.95 10.03
N PHE A 78 27.04 -24.91 9.11
CA PHE A 78 28.12 -25.27 8.19
C PHE A 78 27.96 -24.54 6.85
N ASP A 79 28.16 -23.22 6.84
CA ASP A 79 27.88 -22.33 5.71
C ASP A 79 28.60 -22.73 4.40
N GLU A 80 29.88 -23.11 4.49
CA GLU A 80 30.65 -23.55 3.30
C GLU A 80 30.06 -24.83 2.69
N LEU A 81 29.61 -25.75 3.55
CA LEU A 81 28.99 -27.00 3.11
C LEU A 81 27.57 -26.75 2.56
N ALA A 82 26.80 -25.86 3.19
CA ALA A 82 25.49 -25.45 2.71
C ALA A 82 25.57 -24.80 1.33
N GLN A 83 26.54 -23.90 1.10
CA GLN A 83 26.79 -23.30 -0.20
C GLN A 83 27.25 -24.31 -1.25
N LEU A 84 28.14 -25.26 -0.88
CA LEU A 84 28.58 -26.32 -1.78
C LEU A 84 27.41 -27.17 -2.26
N LEU A 85 26.55 -27.60 -1.33
CA LEU A 85 25.38 -28.43 -1.62
C LEU A 85 24.29 -27.64 -2.36
N GLY A 86 24.12 -26.36 -2.05
CA GLY A 86 23.19 -25.47 -2.73
C GLY A 86 23.58 -25.22 -4.19
N LYS A 87 24.84 -24.88 -4.46
CA LYS A 87 25.35 -24.68 -5.83
C LYS A 87 25.25 -25.94 -6.68
N ALA A 88 25.56 -27.10 -6.10
CA ALA A 88 25.43 -28.37 -6.80
C ALA A 88 23.98 -28.70 -7.19
N ALA A 89 22.99 -28.11 -6.49
CA ALA A 89 21.56 -28.28 -6.80
C ALA A 89 21.08 -27.29 -7.88
N GLU A 90 21.85 -26.23 -8.15
CA GLU A 90 21.55 -25.20 -9.15
C GLU A 90 22.13 -25.52 -10.55
N GLU A 91 23.10 -26.44 -10.66
CA GLU A 91 23.67 -26.85 -11.95
C GLU A 91 22.71 -27.77 -12.74
N PRO A 92 22.30 -27.42 -13.98
CA PRO A 92 21.26 -28.16 -14.68
C PRO A 92 21.79 -29.43 -15.36
N LYS A 93 21.44 -30.60 -14.84
CA LYS A 93 21.32 -31.82 -15.69
C LYS A 93 20.01 -31.71 -16.49
N SER A 94 20.19 -31.65 -17.81
CA SER A 94 19.19 -31.47 -18.87
C SER A 94 17.74 -31.93 -18.59
N ALA A 95 16.82 -30.98 -18.80
CA ALA A 95 15.46 -31.12 -19.34
C ALA A 95 14.54 -32.24 -18.82
N SER A 96 13.56 -31.90 -18.00
CA SER A 96 12.12 -31.92 -18.37
C SER A 96 11.22 -31.65 -17.16
N GLU A 97 10.15 -30.90 -17.43
CA GLU A 97 8.89 -30.77 -16.69
C GLU A 97 8.88 -30.19 -15.27
N SER A 98 8.10 -29.12 -15.17
CA SER A 98 7.81 -28.27 -14.03
C SER A 98 7.31 -29.03 -12.79
N SER A 99 7.91 -28.74 -11.63
CA SER A 99 7.30 -28.91 -10.31
C SER A 99 7.20 -27.56 -9.58
N PRO A 100 6.28 -27.43 -8.61
CA PRO A 100 5.63 -26.17 -8.26
C PRO A 100 6.59 -25.22 -7.55
N ALA A 101 6.54 -23.95 -7.96
CA ALA A 101 7.18 -22.87 -7.24
C ALA A 101 6.86 -22.99 -5.75
N THR A 102 7.88 -22.92 -4.91
CA THR A 102 7.73 -22.59 -3.50
C THR A 102 6.89 -21.33 -3.43
N VAL A 103 5.62 -21.48 -3.05
CA VAL A 103 4.71 -20.36 -2.88
C VAL A 103 5.26 -19.59 -1.71
N ASP A 104 5.81 -18.40 -1.96
CA ASP A 104 5.99 -17.39 -0.92
C ASP A 104 4.65 -17.33 -0.16
N PRO A 105 4.62 -17.66 1.15
CA PRO A 105 3.38 -17.65 1.89
C PRO A 105 2.76 -16.24 1.93
N PHE A 106 3.54 -15.20 1.61
CA PHE A 106 3.06 -13.85 1.45
C PHE A 106 2.64 -13.58 0.00
N PRO A 107 1.44 -13.01 -0.23
CA PRO A 107 1.08 -12.54 -1.55
C PRO A 107 2.07 -11.43 -1.99
N PRO A 108 2.34 -11.30 -3.30
CA PRO A 108 3.23 -10.25 -3.79
C PRO A 108 2.72 -8.87 -3.36
N ASN A 109 3.63 -7.99 -2.94
CA ASN A 109 3.30 -6.64 -2.50
C ASN A 109 2.54 -5.87 -3.60
N ARG A 110 1.29 -5.48 -3.31
CA ARG A 110 0.42 -4.74 -4.23
C ARG A 110 0.38 -3.27 -3.87
N THR A 111 1.21 -2.47 -4.54
CA THR A 111 1.11 -1.00 -4.42
C THR A 111 0.08 -0.47 -5.42
N ASN A 112 -1.00 0.14 -4.93
CA ASN A 112 -2.00 0.76 -5.80
C ASN A 112 -1.62 2.18 -6.26
N PHE A 113 -2.36 2.73 -7.22
CA PHE A 113 -2.16 4.12 -7.64
C PHE A 113 -2.45 5.06 -6.47
N PHE A 114 -1.83 6.24 -6.41
CA PHE A 114 -1.79 7.12 -5.23
C PHE A 114 -1.10 6.54 -3.97
N ALA A 115 -0.61 5.31 -4.01
CA ALA A 115 0.32 4.76 -3.03
C ALA A 115 1.74 4.64 -3.60
N GLY A 116 2.71 4.30 -2.75
CA GLY A 116 4.11 4.18 -3.16
C GLY A 116 4.81 5.52 -3.36
N SER A 117 4.44 6.52 -2.57
CA SER A 117 5.20 7.77 -2.48
C SER A 117 6.67 7.46 -2.17
N PRO A 118 7.65 8.09 -2.84
CA PRO A 118 9.07 7.91 -2.56
C PRO A 118 9.50 8.61 -1.26
N LEU A 119 8.61 9.41 -0.66
CA LEU A 119 8.93 10.21 0.50
C LEU A 119 8.89 9.37 1.77
N ASN A 120 10.00 9.40 2.50
CA ASN A 120 9.96 9.10 3.92
C ASN A 120 9.32 10.27 4.66
N ARG A 121 8.30 9.97 5.45
CA ARG A 121 7.40 10.99 6.04
C ARG A 121 7.98 11.71 7.24
N TYR A 122 9.07 11.19 7.83
CA TYR A 122 9.81 11.80 8.95
C TYR A 122 8.90 12.43 10.03
N GLY A 123 7.96 11.63 10.57
CA GLY A 123 6.94 12.12 11.50
C GLY A 123 7.52 12.83 12.73
N TRP A 124 8.71 12.42 13.18
CA TRP A 124 9.40 13.02 14.33
C TRP A 124 9.99 14.41 14.08
N TYR A 125 10.14 14.87 12.83
CA TYR A 125 10.56 16.25 12.56
C TYR A 125 9.41 17.25 12.66
N ARG A 126 8.16 16.78 12.65
CA ARG A 126 6.99 17.64 12.52
C ARG A 126 6.83 18.65 13.66
N SER A 127 7.18 18.27 14.87
CA SER A 127 7.15 19.16 16.05
C SER A 127 8.38 20.05 16.20
N ASP A 128 9.43 19.84 15.40
CA ASP A 128 10.66 20.63 15.47
C ASP A 128 10.60 21.78 14.45
N SER A 129 10.12 22.94 14.91
CA SER A 129 9.98 24.14 14.05
C SER A 129 11.30 24.58 13.43
N SER A 130 12.42 24.45 14.17
CA SER A 130 13.74 24.84 13.67
C SER A 130 14.19 23.94 12.53
N ARG A 131 14.02 22.62 12.70
CA ARG A 131 14.31 21.64 11.66
C ARG A 131 13.42 21.84 10.43
N LEU A 132 12.14 22.09 10.62
CA LEU A 132 11.20 22.37 9.52
C LEU A 132 11.60 23.64 8.75
N GLN A 133 11.95 24.73 9.43
CA GLN A 133 12.44 25.94 8.77
C GLN A 133 13.75 25.69 8.00
N GLN A 134 14.68 24.91 8.56
CA GLN A 134 15.91 24.53 7.88
C GLN A 134 15.63 23.74 6.60
N LEU A 135 14.74 22.74 6.66
CA LEU A 135 14.35 21.92 5.51
C LEU A 135 13.60 22.73 4.45
N ALA A 136 12.74 23.67 4.87
CA ALA A 136 11.99 24.53 3.97
C ALA A 136 12.91 25.44 3.14
N ARG A 137 13.96 25.99 3.78
CA ARG A 137 14.89 26.95 3.18
C ARG A 137 15.98 26.32 2.31
N GLN A 138 15.99 25.00 2.13
CA GLN A 138 16.97 24.36 1.25
C GLN A 138 16.70 24.73 -0.22
N ASP A 139 17.76 25.02 -0.98
CA ASP A 139 17.65 25.38 -2.41
C ASP A 139 17.02 24.27 -3.26
N ASN A 140 17.19 23.01 -2.85
CA ASN A 140 16.62 21.85 -3.51
C ASN A 140 15.19 21.52 -3.04
N ALA A 141 14.61 22.23 -2.05
CA ALA A 141 13.26 21.99 -1.59
C ALA A 141 12.23 22.14 -2.72
N ARG A 142 11.16 21.34 -2.67
CA ARG A 142 10.11 21.29 -3.70
C ARG A 142 8.73 21.54 -3.10
N TYR A 143 8.02 22.48 -3.68
CA TYR A 143 6.72 22.95 -3.20
C TYR A 143 5.63 22.64 -4.21
N LEU A 144 4.70 21.77 -3.83
CA LEU A 144 3.46 21.62 -4.55
C LEU A 144 2.47 22.68 -4.05
N VAL A 145 2.10 23.62 -4.91
CA VAL A 145 1.17 24.69 -4.56
C VAL A 145 -0.24 24.38 -5.04
N PHE A 146 -1.22 24.86 -4.27
CA PHE A 146 -2.65 24.69 -4.54
C PHE A 146 -3.36 26.04 -4.59
N ASN A 147 -4.33 26.16 -5.50
CA ASN A 147 -5.30 27.24 -5.53
C ASN A 147 -6.70 26.62 -5.56
N ARG A 148 -7.49 26.83 -4.50
CA ARG A 148 -8.80 26.19 -4.28
C ARG A 148 -8.75 24.66 -4.37
N LEU A 149 -7.68 24.07 -3.82
CA LEU A 149 -7.35 22.62 -3.88
C LEU A 149 -7.04 22.05 -5.26
N ASP A 150 -6.97 22.90 -6.28
CA ASP A 150 -6.42 22.53 -7.57
C ASP A 150 -4.91 22.65 -7.50
N PRO A 151 -4.14 21.58 -7.79
CA PRO A 151 -2.69 21.66 -7.82
C PRO A 151 -2.20 22.37 -9.10
N LEU A 152 -0.97 22.86 -9.04
CA LEU A 152 -0.29 23.48 -10.17
C LEU A 152 0.24 22.43 -11.14
N PHE A 153 0.00 22.64 -12.43
CA PHE A 153 0.48 21.80 -13.52
C PHE A 153 1.27 22.61 -14.55
N ASP A 154 2.12 21.91 -15.28
CA ASP A 154 2.72 22.33 -16.55
C ASP A 154 2.27 21.37 -17.67
N ASN A 155 2.96 21.40 -18.82
CA ASN A 155 2.69 20.53 -19.95
C ASN A 155 3.06 19.06 -19.70
N ASP A 156 4.00 18.79 -18.78
CA ASP A 156 4.56 17.47 -18.51
C ASP A 156 3.89 16.79 -17.30
N GLY A 157 3.19 17.55 -16.46
CA GLY A 157 2.39 17.03 -15.36
C GLY A 157 2.37 17.96 -14.16
N LEU A 158 2.58 17.38 -12.98
CA LEU A 158 2.55 18.11 -11.72
C LEU A 158 3.77 19.01 -11.58
N HIS A 159 3.56 20.31 -11.35
CA HIS A 159 4.65 21.27 -11.26
C HIS A 159 5.02 21.57 -9.80
N PHE A 160 6.32 21.57 -9.50
CA PHE A 160 6.85 21.90 -8.17
C PHE A 160 7.65 23.18 -8.22
N LEU A 161 7.33 24.13 -7.35
CA LEU A 161 8.05 25.40 -7.24
C LEU A 161 9.29 25.25 -6.34
N PRO A 162 10.36 26.02 -6.60
CA PRO A 162 11.47 26.17 -5.67
C PRO A 162 11.11 27.13 -4.53
N TYR A 163 11.87 27.08 -3.44
CA TYR A 163 11.68 27.94 -2.27
C TYR A 163 11.61 29.43 -2.62
N SER A 164 12.47 29.91 -3.53
CA SER A 164 12.55 31.34 -3.90
C SER A 164 11.21 31.92 -4.36
N ARG A 165 10.35 31.13 -5.01
CA ARG A 165 9.03 31.55 -5.51
C ARG A 165 7.96 31.66 -4.42
N VAL A 166 8.12 30.92 -3.31
CA VAL A 166 7.13 30.82 -2.23
C VAL A 166 7.66 31.26 -0.87
N SER A 167 8.89 31.74 -0.81
CA SER A 167 9.63 32.06 0.43
C SER A 167 8.83 32.92 1.41
N ALA A 168 8.25 34.02 0.94
CA ALA A 168 7.46 34.93 1.78
C ALA A 168 6.20 34.27 2.38
N ILE A 169 5.58 33.31 1.67
CA ILE A 169 4.40 32.57 2.14
C ILE A 169 4.85 31.51 3.16
N VAL A 170 5.91 30.77 2.82
CA VAL A 170 6.43 29.66 3.63
C VAL A 170 7.03 30.17 4.94
N ASP A 171 7.83 31.23 4.92
CA ASP A 171 8.40 31.85 6.11
C ASP A 171 7.31 32.41 7.04
N ALA A 172 6.23 32.96 6.48
CA ALA A 172 5.09 33.45 7.27
C ALA A 172 4.27 32.29 7.88
N ALA A 173 4.17 31.15 7.21
CA ALA A 173 3.45 29.97 7.71
C ALA A 173 4.27 29.14 8.73
N LEU A 174 5.59 29.07 8.57
CA LEU A 174 6.49 28.24 9.37
C LEU A 174 7.17 29.03 10.51
N VAL A 175 6.37 29.61 11.39
CA VAL A 175 6.87 30.21 12.64
C VAL A 175 6.92 29.19 13.78
N GLU A 176 7.67 29.50 14.86
CA GLU A 176 7.74 28.65 16.05
C GLU A 176 6.35 28.39 16.63
N GLU A 177 6.06 27.15 17.02
CA GLU A 177 4.72 26.79 17.52
C GLU A 177 4.28 27.59 18.75
N SER A 178 5.22 27.93 19.63
CA SER A 178 4.98 28.78 20.82
C SER A 178 4.55 30.21 20.46
N GLN A 179 4.90 30.68 19.26
CA GLN A 179 4.61 32.03 18.77
C GLN A 179 3.31 32.08 17.97
N LYS A 180 2.79 30.93 17.53
CA LYS A 180 1.56 30.88 16.74
C LYS A 180 0.37 31.33 17.57
N LYS A 181 -0.44 32.20 16.94
CA LYS A 181 -1.71 32.69 17.48
C LYS A 181 -2.81 32.47 16.45
N PRO A 182 -4.07 32.37 16.87
CA PRO A 182 -5.19 32.40 15.94
C PRO A 182 -5.15 33.74 15.19
N VAL A 183 -5.17 33.67 13.87
CA VAL A 183 -5.22 34.86 13.00
C VAL A 183 -6.66 35.12 12.54
N PRO A 184 -7.02 36.33 12.10
CA PRO A 184 -8.33 36.61 11.50
C PRO A 184 -8.68 35.69 10.33
N GLU A 185 -9.96 35.61 9.99
CA GLU A 185 -10.40 34.85 8.81
C GLU A 185 -9.77 35.45 7.54
N GLY A 186 -9.22 34.57 6.68
CA GLY A 186 -8.50 34.97 5.47
C GLY A 186 -6.99 35.15 5.62
N ASP A 187 -6.46 35.30 6.84
CA ASP A 187 -5.03 35.54 7.08
C ASP A 187 -4.20 34.26 7.30
N GLU A 188 -4.85 33.12 7.55
CA GLU A 188 -4.13 31.87 7.83
C GLU A 188 -3.53 31.27 6.56
N LEU A 189 -2.20 31.16 6.53
CA LEU A 189 -1.45 30.45 5.49
C LEU A 189 -1.24 28.99 5.90
N ILE A 190 -1.38 28.06 4.94
CA ILE A 190 -1.20 26.63 5.17
C ILE A 190 0.04 26.15 4.44
N ALA A 191 1.01 25.64 5.19
CA ALA A 191 2.17 24.91 4.69
C ALA A 191 2.26 23.55 5.39
N VAL A 192 2.41 22.48 4.61
CA VAL A 192 2.45 21.11 5.08
C VAL A 192 3.77 20.46 4.67
N PHE A 193 4.49 19.93 5.65
CA PHE A 193 5.66 19.08 5.39
C PHE A 193 5.21 17.69 4.94
N LEU A 194 5.62 17.26 3.74
CA LEU A 194 5.21 15.97 3.19
C LEU A 194 6.19 14.86 3.55
N GLY A 195 7.48 15.18 3.58
CA GLY A 195 8.56 14.24 3.84
C GLY A 195 9.82 14.62 3.07
N ILE A 196 10.78 13.69 3.05
CA ILE A 196 12.03 13.80 2.31
C ILE A 196 12.15 12.55 1.44
N ASP A 197 12.54 12.73 0.19
CA ASP A 197 13.01 11.61 -0.62
C ASP A 197 14.42 11.22 -0.15
N ASP A 198 14.56 10.04 0.47
CA ASP A 198 15.84 9.59 1.03
C ASP A 198 16.93 9.33 -0.02
N THR A 199 16.55 9.13 -1.28
CA THR A 199 17.52 8.93 -2.36
C THR A 199 18.11 10.24 -2.83
N THR A 200 17.24 11.24 -3.04
CA THR A 200 17.65 12.55 -3.58
C THR A 200 17.92 13.59 -2.50
N GLN A 201 17.57 13.30 -1.24
CA GLN A 201 17.61 14.21 -0.10
C GLN A 201 16.80 15.50 -0.32
N ILE A 202 15.76 15.43 -1.15
CA ILE A 202 14.88 16.56 -1.46
C ILE A 202 13.72 16.61 -0.44
N PRO A 203 13.55 17.71 0.31
CA PRO A 203 12.36 17.91 1.13
C PRO A 203 11.18 18.40 0.28
N TYR A 204 10.01 17.79 0.49
CA TYR A 204 8.78 18.10 -0.21
C TYR A 204 7.74 18.74 0.71
N TRP A 205 7.04 19.74 0.17
CA TRP A 205 6.06 20.54 0.87
C TRP A 205 4.80 20.72 0.03
N ALA A 206 3.66 20.91 0.71
CA ALA A 206 2.42 21.38 0.08
C ALA A 206 2.02 22.73 0.67
N VAL A 207 1.60 23.67 -0.17
CA VAL A 207 1.23 25.03 0.26
C VAL A 207 -0.09 25.43 -0.39
N ASP A 208 -1.02 25.94 0.41
CA ASP A 208 -2.21 26.61 -0.11
C ASP A 208 -1.91 28.07 -0.39
N ILE A 209 -2.08 28.49 -1.65
CA ILE A 209 -1.91 29.87 -2.09
C ILE A 209 -3.23 30.50 -2.53
N THR A 210 -4.36 29.92 -2.13
CA THR A 210 -5.69 30.45 -2.43
C THR A 210 -5.87 31.86 -1.88
N PRO A 211 -6.13 32.88 -2.72
CA PRO A 211 -6.41 34.23 -2.24
C PRO A 211 -7.70 34.24 -1.42
N ASN A 212 -7.60 34.78 -0.21
CA ASN A 212 -8.74 35.02 0.68
C ASN A 212 -8.76 36.51 1.04
N LYS A 213 -9.86 37.00 1.65
CA LYS A 213 -10.05 38.41 2.03
C LYS A 213 -9.17 38.88 3.21
N GLY A 214 -7.94 38.37 3.30
CA GLY A 214 -6.97 38.65 4.35
C GLY A 214 -5.78 39.47 3.87
N ILE A 215 -4.81 39.67 4.76
CA ILE A 215 -3.63 40.52 4.55
C ILE A 215 -2.71 40.05 3.42
N HIS A 216 -2.78 38.76 3.06
CA HIS A 216 -1.94 38.16 2.01
C HIS A 216 -2.60 38.17 0.62
N GLN A 217 -3.83 38.68 0.49
CA GLN A 217 -4.63 38.56 -0.75
C GLN A 217 -3.87 39.03 -2.00
N GLU A 218 -3.41 40.28 -1.99
CA GLU A 218 -2.76 40.89 -3.16
C GLU A 218 -1.49 40.14 -3.56
N GLN A 219 -0.73 39.66 -2.58
CA GLN A 219 0.48 38.89 -2.81
C GLN A 219 0.18 37.53 -3.47
N LEU A 220 -0.84 36.82 -2.98
CA LEU A 220 -1.24 35.53 -3.52
C LEU A 220 -1.82 35.67 -4.94
N GLU A 221 -2.66 36.68 -5.18
CA GLU A 221 -3.19 36.99 -6.52
C GLU A 221 -2.07 37.32 -7.50
N LYS A 222 -1.07 38.09 -7.08
CA LYS A 222 0.10 38.41 -7.90
C LYS A 222 0.89 37.14 -8.26
N LEU A 223 1.19 36.29 -7.28
CA LEU A 223 1.93 35.04 -7.54
C LEU A 223 1.17 34.14 -8.52
N ILE A 224 -0.15 33.97 -8.35
CA ILE A 224 -0.96 33.15 -9.27
C ILE A 224 -0.89 33.70 -10.70
N LYS A 225 -1.06 35.01 -10.88
CA LYS A 225 -0.99 35.64 -12.21
C LYS A 225 0.38 35.47 -12.86
N GLU A 226 1.46 35.56 -12.07
CA GLU A 226 2.82 35.32 -12.56
C GLU A 226 2.98 33.87 -13.05
N LEU A 227 2.56 32.88 -12.26
CA LEU A 227 2.61 31.46 -12.62
C LEU A 227 1.78 31.17 -13.89
N GLU A 228 0.58 31.74 -13.99
CA GLU A 228 -0.27 31.61 -15.18
C GLU A 228 0.36 32.26 -16.43
N SER A 229 1.05 33.39 -16.26
CA SER A 229 1.77 34.04 -17.37
C SER A 229 2.97 33.23 -17.88
N GLU A 230 3.50 32.31 -17.06
CA GLU A 230 4.56 31.37 -17.42
C GLU A 230 4.02 30.10 -18.10
N GLY A 231 2.70 30.01 -18.32
CA GLY A 231 2.04 28.86 -18.93
C GLY A 231 1.73 27.73 -17.94
N LEU A 232 1.84 27.98 -16.64
CA LEU A 232 1.43 27.03 -15.59
C LEU A 232 -0.06 27.20 -15.30
N GLU A 233 -0.71 26.12 -14.86
CA GLU A 233 -2.16 26.11 -14.71
C GLU A 233 -2.59 25.43 -13.40
N PHE A 234 -3.50 26.08 -12.67
CA PHE A 234 -4.27 25.42 -11.62
C PHE A 234 -5.52 24.78 -12.22
N SER A 235 -5.64 23.46 -12.11
CA SER A 235 -6.80 22.73 -12.63
C SER A 235 -7.18 21.56 -11.74
N SER A 236 -8.42 21.08 -11.88
CA SER A 236 -8.91 19.91 -11.14
C SER A 236 -7.93 18.75 -11.28
N ALA A 237 -7.51 18.19 -10.15
CA ALA A 237 -6.57 17.08 -10.13
C ALA A 237 -7.08 15.87 -10.93
N LEU A 238 -8.38 15.58 -10.93
CA LEU A 238 -8.94 14.57 -11.84
C LEU A 238 -9.48 15.23 -13.13
N PRO A 239 -9.23 14.64 -14.32
CA PRO A 239 -8.60 13.33 -14.54
C PRO A 239 -7.07 13.37 -14.66
N ARG A 240 -6.42 14.55 -14.72
CA ARG A 240 -4.98 14.70 -15.01
C ARG A 240 -4.08 13.84 -14.12
N ALA A 241 -4.42 13.71 -12.84
CA ALA A 241 -3.71 12.94 -11.85
C ALA A 241 -3.58 11.46 -12.20
N LEU A 242 -4.49 10.92 -13.02
CA LEU A 242 -4.46 9.52 -13.46
C LEU A 242 -3.40 9.26 -14.54
N SER A 243 -2.86 10.32 -15.16
CA SER A 243 -1.80 10.26 -16.16
C SER A 243 -0.42 10.60 -15.59
N ILE A 244 -0.33 10.97 -14.30
CA ILE A 244 0.94 11.27 -13.62
C ILE A 244 1.63 9.96 -13.22
N ASP A 245 2.96 9.95 -13.24
CA ASP A 245 3.78 8.89 -12.69
C ASP A 245 3.37 8.51 -11.26
N LYS A 246 3.23 7.22 -11.02
CA LYS A 246 2.69 6.66 -9.78
C LYS A 246 3.38 7.16 -8.50
N PRO A 247 4.72 7.25 -8.39
CA PRO A 247 5.38 7.80 -7.20
C PRO A 247 4.98 9.26 -6.94
N VAL A 248 4.92 10.09 -7.98
CA VAL A 248 4.52 11.50 -7.90
C VAL A 248 3.04 11.64 -7.57
N ALA A 249 2.18 10.77 -8.12
CA ALA A 249 0.78 10.69 -7.74
C ALA A 249 0.62 10.38 -6.24
N GLY A 250 1.49 9.55 -5.65
CA GLY A 250 1.54 9.31 -4.21
C GLY A 250 1.86 10.57 -3.38
N ILE A 251 2.75 11.43 -3.88
CA ILE A 251 3.04 12.75 -3.27
C ILE A 251 1.79 13.65 -3.34
N LEU A 252 1.18 13.75 -4.53
CA LEU A 252 -0.04 14.53 -4.73
C LEU A 252 -1.17 14.07 -3.81
N ALA A 253 -1.34 12.76 -3.64
CA ALA A 253 -2.39 12.21 -2.78
C ALA A 253 -2.25 12.66 -1.34
N GLN A 254 -1.04 12.56 -0.78
CA GLN A 254 -0.76 13.08 0.56
C GLN A 254 -0.95 14.60 0.63
N ALA A 255 -0.38 15.33 -0.32
CA ALA A 255 -0.42 16.79 -0.33
C ALA A 255 -1.85 17.33 -0.36
N ARG A 256 -2.66 16.87 -1.31
CA ARG A 256 -4.05 17.29 -1.47
C ARG A 256 -4.88 16.95 -0.24
N ALA A 257 -4.72 15.72 0.28
CA ALA A 257 -5.41 15.24 1.48
C ALA A 257 -5.17 16.16 2.69
N MET A 258 -3.91 16.48 2.93
CA MET A 258 -3.48 17.29 4.07
C MET A 258 -3.89 18.76 3.95
N VAL A 259 -3.79 19.33 2.74
CA VAL A 259 -4.23 20.71 2.48
C VAL A 259 -5.76 20.81 2.63
N ASP A 260 -6.53 19.88 2.06
CA ASP A 260 -7.99 19.83 2.20
C ASP A 260 -8.41 19.75 3.67
N TRP A 261 -7.77 18.88 4.45
CA TRP A 261 -8.04 18.77 5.89
C TRP A 261 -7.75 20.08 6.65
N ASN A 262 -6.58 20.71 6.41
CA ASN A 262 -6.23 21.97 7.08
C ASN A 262 -7.21 23.11 6.77
N ILE A 263 -7.66 23.20 5.50
CA ILE A 263 -8.60 24.24 5.05
C ILE A 263 -10.01 24.02 5.61
N ARG A 264 -10.48 22.77 5.73
CA ARG A 264 -11.83 22.48 6.23
C ARG A 264 -11.94 22.46 7.76
N ASN A 265 -10.85 22.23 8.48
CA ASN A 265 -10.86 22.03 9.93
C ASN A 265 -10.25 23.23 10.69
N ARG A 266 -10.68 24.45 10.34
CA ARG A 266 -10.16 25.70 10.97
C ARG A 266 -10.76 26.03 12.33
N PHE A 267 -11.76 25.28 12.77
CA PHE A 267 -12.43 25.50 14.04
C PHE A 267 -12.38 24.22 14.88
N CYS A 268 -12.25 24.38 16.20
CA CYS A 268 -12.14 23.29 17.15
C CYS A 268 -13.50 22.61 17.29
N PRO A 269 -13.64 21.31 16.98
CA PRO A 269 -14.92 20.61 17.12
C PRO A 269 -15.47 20.58 18.55
N ALA A 270 -14.60 20.69 19.56
CA ALA A 270 -15.01 20.67 20.96
C ALA A 270 -15.59 22.01 21.47
N CYS A 271 -15.17 23.15 20.92
CA CYS A 271 -15.54 24.46 21.48
C CYS A 271 -15.83 25.56 20.44
N GLY A 272 -15.76 25.26 19.14
CA GLY A 272 -16.04 26.21 18.05
C GLY A 272 -15.00 27.31 17.82
N ARG A 273 -13.95 27.44 18.65
CA ARG A 273 -12.91 28.47 18.46
C ARG A 273 -11.97 28.13 17.32
N LYS A 274 -11.36 29.15 16.70
CA LYS A 274 -10.38 28.97 15.63
C LYS A 274 -9.15 28.20 16.12
N THR A 275 -8.72 27.22 15.35
CA THR A 275 -7.53 26.41 15.61
C THR A 275 -6.30 26.94 14.89
N ILE A 276 -5.14 26.41 15.24
CA ILE A 276 -3.83 26.75 14.67
C ILE A 276 -3.25 25.48 14.04
N SER A 277 -2.73 25.59 12.82
CA SER A 277 -2.00 24.48 12.17
C SER A 277 -0.60 24.33 12.77
N ASN A 278 -0.31 23.16 13.33
CA ASN A 278 0.92 22.77 14.02
C ASN A 278 1.48 21.46 13.44
N GLU A 279 2.60 21.00 13.98
CA GLU A 279 3.29 19.76 13.62
C GLU A 279 3.52 19.67 12.10
N GLY A 280 4.08 20.73 11.51
CA GLY A 280 4.31 20.82 10.07
C GLY A 280 3.05 20.63 9.21
N GLY A 281 1.88 21.04 9.73
CA GLY A 281 0.60 20.89 9.05
C GLY A 281 -0.15 19.60 9.36
N HIS A 282 0.34 18.77 10.30
CA HIS A 282 -0.26 17.48 10.67
C HIS A 282 -1.07 17.51 11.97
N LYS A 283 -1.30 18.70 12.53
CA LYS A 283 -2.14 18.87 13.72
C LYS A 283 -2.87 20.20 13.72
N ARG A 284 -4.12 20.22 14.19
CA ARG A 284 -4.87 21.44 14.48
C ARG A 284 -5.03 21.57 15.99
N THR A 285 -4.46 22.63 16.55
CA THR A 285 -4.44 22.86 18.00
C THR A 285 -5.43 23.96 18.36
N CYS A 286 -6.28 23.71 19.36
CA CYS A 286 -7.09 24.76 19.97
C CYS A 286 -6.17 25.62 20.86
N PRO A 287 -6.11 26.95 20.66
CA PRO A 287 -5.28 27.82 21.47
C PRO A 287 -5.75 27.81 22.94
N PRO A 288 -4.85 28.04 23.91
CA PRO A 288 -5.20 28.32 25.30
C PRO A 288 -6.24 29.43 25.42
N LEU A 289 -7.01 29.43 26.50
CA LEU A 289 -7.90 30.56 26.78
C LEU A 289 -7.07 31.85 26.96
N PRO A 290 -7.60 33.01 26.51
CA PRO A 290 -7.00 34.29 26.85
C PRO A 290 -6.98 34.47 28.37
N ASP A 291 -5.90 34.99 28.92
CA ASP A 291 -5.84 35.38 30.34
C ASP A 291 -6.63 36.69 30.54
N ASN A 292 -7.94 36.56 30.67
CA ASN A 292 -8.89 37.67 30.81
C ASN A 292 -9.65 37.65 32.14
N GLY A 293 -9.14 36.91 33.13
CA GLY A 293 -9.74 36.80 34.47
C GLY A 293 -11.13 36.15 34.50
N GLY A 294 -11.53 35.48 33.41
CA GLY A 294 -12.83 34.85 33.26
C GLY A 294 -12.92 33.44 33.85
N ALA A 295 -14.16 33.00 34.13
CA ALA A 295 -14.49 31.67 34.67
C ALA A 295 -14.58 30.56 33.59
N GLU A 296 -14.09 30.80 32.37
CA GLU A 296 -14.15 29.80 31.30
C GLU A 296 -13.14 28.68 31.56
N GLU A 297 -13.60 27.43 31.47
CA GLU A 297 -12.72 26.27 31.60
C GLU A 297 -11.92 26.02 30.31
N PRO A 298 -10.65 25.57 30.39
CA PRO A 298 -9.87 25.19 29.22
C PRO A 298 -10.61 24.18 28.34
N CYS A 299 -10.47 24.31 27.02
CA CYS A 299 -11.12 23.36 26.11
C CYS A 299 -10.63 21.95 26.40
N LEU A 300 -11.54 20.97 26.40
CA LEU A 300 -11.20 19.56 26.60
C LEU A 300 -10.09 19.08 25.64
N SER A 301 -10.01 19.67 24.44
CA SER A 301 -8.99 19.35 23.45
C SER A 301 -7.56 19.73 23.86
N GLN A 302 -7.40 20.53 24.91
CA GLN A 302 -6.10 20.93 25.46
C GLN A 302 -5.56 19.91 26.47
N LYS A 303 -6.36 18.91 26.86
CA LYS A 303 -5.97 17.85 27.79
C LYS A 303 -6.05 16.49 27.12
N GLY A 304 -4.90 15.83 26.98
CA GLY A 304 -4.81 14.51 26.36
C GLY A 304 -4.77 14.55 24.83
N VAL A 305 -4.95 13.39 24.21
CA VAL A 305 -4.88 13.20 22.75
C VAL A 305 -6.29 13.03 22.20
N HIS A 306 -6.66 13.84 21.22
CA HIS A 306 -7.98 13.84 20.60
C HIS A 306 -7.88 13.64 19.10
N ASN A 307 -8.61 12.68 18.55
CA ASN A 307 -8.56 12.30 17.14
C ASN A 307 -8.81 13.49 16.17
N PHE A 308 -9.74 14.39 16.51
CA PHE A 308 -10.10 15.53 15.68
C PHE A 308 -9.01 16.60 15.57
N ALA A 309 -7.96 16.52 16.40
CA ALA A 309 -6.77 17.34 16.25
C ALA A 309 -5.87 16.85 15.10
N TYR A 310 -6.10 15.65 14.57
CA TYR A 310 -5.27 14.99 13.55
C TYR A 310 -6.04 14.81 12.23
N PRO A 311 -5.32 14.62 11.10
CA PRO A 311 -5.92 14.38 9.80
C PRO A 311 -6.86 13.18 9.81
N ARG A 312 -8.03 13.35 9.20
CA ARG A 312 -9.02 12.30 9.02
C ARG A 312 -8.67 11.45 7.80
N THR A 313 -8.83 10.13 7.92
CA THR A 313 -8.77 9.19 6.79
C THR A 313 -9.96 8.27 6.92
N ASP A 314 -10.88 8.33 5.97
CA ASP A 314 -12.13 7.57 6.01
C ASP A 314 -11.92 6.19 5.36
N PRO A 315 -12.00 5.08 6.11
CA PRO A 315 -11.92 3.74 5.55
C PRO A 315 -13.17 3.45 4.70
N VAL A 316 -12.95 2.95 3.49
CA VAL A 316 -14.00 2.60 2.53
C VAL A 316 -13.70 1.20 2.00
N ILE A 317 -14.62 0.25 2.15
CA ILE A 317 -14.47 -1.07 1.54
C ILE A 317 -14.87 -1.00 0.07
N ILE A 318 -14.25 -1.83 -0.76
CA ILE A 318 -14.67 -2.07 -2.14
C ILE A 318 -14.50 -3.55 -2.46
N VAL A 319 -15.59 -4.24 -2.79
CA VAL A 319 -15.62 -5.70 -2.80
C VAL A 319 -16.01 -6.27 -4.16
N CYS A 320 -15.19 -7.21 -4.64
CA CYS A 320 -15.50 -8.09 -5.75
C CYS A 320 -16.19 -9.34 -5.20
N ILE A 321 -17.50 -9.45 -5.39
CA ILE A 321 -18.32 -10.54 -4.83
C ILE A 321 -18.40 -11.68 -5.85
N VAL A 322 -17.87 -12.84 -5.47
CA VAL A 322 -17.82 -14.05 -6.29
C VAL A 322 -19.09 -14.87 -6.06
N HIS A 323 -19.73 -15.29 -7.15
CA HIS A 323 -20.91 -16.16 -7.12
C HIS A 323 -20.57 -17.54 -6.53
N PRO A 324 -21.51 -18.27 -5.88
CA PRO A 324 -21.26 -19.61 -5.33
C PRO A 324 -20.69 -20.64 -6.32
N SER A 325 -20.96 -20.48 -7.62
CA SER A 325 -20.41 -21.34 -8.70
C SER A 325 -19.02 -20.93 -9.19
N GLU A 326 -18.44 -19.86 -8.65
CA GLU A 326 -17.07 -19.36 -8.92
C GLU A 326 -16.77 -18.86 -10.34
N ASP A 327 -17.75 -18.93 -11.24
CA ASP A 327 -17.65 -18.54 -12.66
C ASP A 327 -18.13 -17.11 -12.93
N LYS A 328 -18.73 -16.44 -11.94
CA LYS A 328 -19.31 -15.10 -12.05
C LYS A 328 -18.93 -14.19 -10.90
N ILE A 329 -19.00 -12.89 -11.13
CA ILE A 329 -18.94 -11.84 -10.10
C ILE A 329 -20.13 -10.90 -10.18
N LEU A 330 -20.52 -10.33 -9.05
CA LEU A 330 -21.52 -9.27 -8.97
C LEU A 330 -20.86 -7.93 -9.23
N LEU A 331 -21.47 -7.12 -10.11
CA LEU A 331 -21.11 -5.72 -10.27
C LEU A 331 -22.37 -4.84 -10.27
N GLY A 332 -22.24 -3.65 -9.70
CA GLY A 332 -23.28 -2.63 -9.61
C GLY A 332 -22.97 -1.40 -10.47
N ARG A 333 -23.99 -0.60 -10.77
CA ARG A 333 -23.84 0.73 -11.35
C ARG A 333 -24.80 1.74 -10.75
N GLN A 334 -24.34 2.99 -10.66
CA GLN A 334 -25.16 4.14 -10.28
C GLN A 334 -25.77 4.80 -11.52
N LYS A 335 -26.93 5.45 -11.34
CA LYS A 335 -27.65 6.15 -12.42
C LYS A 335 -26.83 7.25 -13.12
N ARG A 336 -25.97 7.94 -12.37
CA ARG A 336 -25.13 9.04 -12.87
C ARG A 336 -23.97 8.57 -13.76
N TRP A 337 -23.66 7.29 -13.77
CA TRP A 337 -22.54 6.74 -14.54
C TRP A 337 -22.91 6.53 -16.00
N PRO A 338 -21.92 6.59 -16.93
CA PRO A 338 -22.10 6.20 -18.32
C PRO A 338 -22.83 4.86 -18.46
N GLU A 339 -23.65 4.76 -19.50
CA GLU A 339 -24.42 3.55 -19.76
C GLU A 339 -23.51 2.32 -19.87
N ASN A 340 -23.97 1.22 -19.27
CA ASN A 340 -23.26 -0.05 -19.19
C ASN A 340 -21.91 -0.02 -18.46
N MET A 341 -21.57 1.04 -17.72
CA MET A 341 -20.38 1.05 -16.87
C MET A 341 -20.71 0.48 -15.48
N TYR A 342 -20.06 -0.62 -15.10
CA TYR A 342 -20.27 -1.31 -13.81
C TYR A 342 -18.97 -1.39 -13.01
N SER A 343 -19.08 -1.43 -11.69
CA SER A 343 -17.95 -1.63 -10.77
C SER A 343 -18.36 -2.47 -9.56
N CYS A 344 -17.39 -2.71 -8.69
CA CYS A 344 -17.58 -3.34 -7.38
C CYS A 344 -18.51 -2.50 -6.49
N ILE A 345 -19.14 -3.16 -5.53
CA ILE A 345 -19.88 -2.55 -4.42
C ILE A 345 -18.88 -1.89 -3.47
N ALA A 346 -19.19 -0.70 -2.96
CA ALA A 346 -18.25 0.05 -2.12
C ALA A 346 -18.97 1.04 -1.20
N GLY A 347 -18.59 1.04 0.09
CA GLY A 347 -19.15 1.94 1.07
C GLY A 347 -18.24 2.15 2.28
N PHE A 348 -18.64 3.10 3.13
CA PHE A 348 -17.85 3.52 4.29
C PHE A 348 -17.94 2.47 5.40
N VAL A 349 -16.84 2.27 6.12
CA VAL A 349 -16.88 1.50 7.38
C VAL A 349 -17.51 2.37 8.47
N GLU A 350 -18.48 1.82 9.21
CA GLU A 350 -19.16 2.53 10.28
C GLU A 350 -18.43 2.46 11.63
N ALA A 351 -18.84 3.32 12.57
CA ALA A 351 -18.26 3.37 13.90
C ALA A 351 -18.59 2.11 14.71
N GLY A 352 -17.56 1.40 15.18
CA GLY A 352 -17.72 0.14 15.91
C GLY A 352 -17.87 -1.08 15.01
N GLU A 353 -17.73 -0.91 13.70
CA GLU A 353 -17.80 -1.97 12.70
C GLU A 353 -16.40 -2.47 12.32
N SER A 354 -16.22 -3.79 12.23
CA SER A 354 -15.04 -4.38 11.59
C SER A 354 -15.10 -4.23 10.07
N ILE A 355 -13.95 -4.28 9.40
CA ILE A 355 -13.87 -4.15 7.94
C ILE A 355 -14.68 -5.27 7.26
N GLU A 356 -14.64 -6.49 7.80
CA GLU A 356 -15.36 -7.63 7.27
C GLU A 356 -16.88 -7.52 7.50
N GLU A 357 -17.32 -6.88 8.58
CA GLU A 357 -18.73 -6.55 8.79
C GLU A 357 -19.20 -5.51 7.76
N ALA A 358 -18.40 -4.46 7.50
CA ALA A 358 -18.71 -3.46 6.47
C ALA A 358 -18.86 -4.09 5.08
N VAL A 359 -17.98 -5.02 4.71
CA VAL A 359 -18.10 -5.76 3.45
C VAL A 359 -19.43 -6.51 3.36
N ARG A 360 -19.86 -7.15 4.46
CA ARG A 360 -21.12 -7.91 4.49
C ARG A 360 -22.34 -6.99 4.48
N ARG A 361 -22.30 -5.89 5.23
CA ARG A 361 -23.38 -4.91 5.30
C ARG A 361 -23.60 -4.25 3.94
N GLU A 362 -22.56 -3.70 3.32
CA GLU A 362 -22.67 -3.02 2.03
C GLU A 362 -23.16 -3.97 0.91
N ALA A 363 -22.70 -5.23 0.89
CA ALA A 363 -23.19 -6.22 -0.05
C ALA A 363 -24.70 -6.53 0.12
N LEU A 364 -25.18 -6.53 1.36
CA LEU A 364 -26.58 -6.77 1.69
C LEU A 364 -27.45 -5.54 1.41
N GLU A 365 -27.01 -4.34 1.79
CA GLU A 365 -27.76 -3.08 1.65
C GLU A 365 -27.91 -2.69 0.17
N GLU A 366 -26.81 -2.66 -0.58
CA GLU A 366 -26.83 -2.18 -1.97
C GLU A 366 -27.39 -3.22 -2.96
N ALA A 367 -27.16 -4.51 -2.70
CA ALA A 367 -27.44 -5.57 -3.67
C ALA A 367 -28.27 -6.76 -3.15
N GLY A 368 -28.59 -6.81 -1.86
CA GLY A 368 -29.34 -7.92 -1.27
C GLY A 368 -28.56 -9.23 -1.18
N ILE A 369 -27.23 -9.19 -1.36
CA ILE A 369 -26.38 -10.38 -1.41
C ILE A 369 -25.75 -10.63 -0.04
N VAL A 370 -25.98 -11.83 0.49
CA VAL A 370 -25.34 -12.30 1.71
C VAL A 370 -23.99 -12.89 1.31
N VAL A 371 -22.91 -12.40 1.93
CA VAL A 371 -21.55 -12.90 1.71
C VAL A 371 -20.98 -13.47 3.00
N ASP A 372 -20.20 -14.54 2.88
CA ASP A 372 -19.57 -15.22 4.02
C ASP A 372 -18.08 -14.88 4.11
N ARG A 373 -17.21 -15.58 3.36
CA ARG A 373 -15.77 -15.37 3.40
C ARG A 373 -15.39 -14.03 2.78
N VAL A 374 -14.51 -13.30 3.45
CA VAL A 374 -13.97 -11.99 3.01
C VAL A 374 -12.44 -12.07 3.06
N ALA A 375 -11.79 -11.76 1.94
CA ALA A 375 -10.34 -11.78 1.82
C ALA A 375 -9.83 -10.40 1.38
N TYR A 376 -8.90 -9.83 2.15
CA TYR A 376 -8.23 -8.59 1.81
C TYR A 376 -7.31 -8.77 0.60
N HIS A 377 -7.41 -7.85 -0.37
CA HIS A 377 -6.57 -7.85 -1.57
C HIS A 377 -5.46 -6.79 -1.50
N SER A 378 -5.83 -5.53 -1.31
CA SER A 378 -4.89 -4.39 -1.22
C SER A 378 -5.62 -3.09 -0.87
N SER A 379 -4.89 -2.04 -0.49
CA SER A 379 -5.43 -0.72 -0.18
C SER A 379 -4.98 0.35 -1.17
N GLN A 380 -5.76 1.40 -1.32
CA GLN A 380 -5.50 2.53 -2.20
C GLN A 380 -5.94 3.84 -1.53
N PRO A 381 -5.02 4.79 -1.29
CA PRO A 381 -5.40 6.15 -0.94
C PRO A 381 -6.26 6.76 -2.05
N TRP A 382 -7.34 7.43 -1.66
CA TRP A 382 -8.22 8.15 -2.57
C TRP A 382 -8.43 9.58 -2.04
N PRO A 383 -7.62 10.55 -2.49
CA PRO A 383 -7.52 11.88 -1.90
C PRO A 383 -8.62 12.81 -2.42
N PHE A 384 -9.87 12.31 -2.54
CA PHE A 384 -11.03 13.03 -3.08
C PHE A 384 -12.32 12.75 -2.29
N PRO A 385 -12.45 13.24 -1.03
CA PRO A 385 -11.52 14.15 -0.36
C PRO A 385 -10.39 13.44 0.40
N ASN A 386 -10.69 12.40 1.19
CA ASN A 386 -9.74 11.81 2.16
C ASN A 386 -10.10 10.36 2.55
N SER A 387 -10.22 9.47 1.57
CA SER A 387 -10.58 8.06 1.82
C SER A 387 -9.39 7.11 1.68
N LEU A 388 -9.43 6.00 2.42
CA LEU A 388 -8.58 4.83 2.20
C LEU A 388 -9.45 3.70 1.67
N MET A 389 -9.37 3.45 0.37
CA MET A 389 -10.09 2.35 -0.27
C MET A 389 -9.42 1.03 0.10
N LEU A 390 -10.19 0.07 0.56
CA LEU A 390 -9.76 -1.25 0.98
C LEU A 390 -10.42 -2.27 0.07
N GLY A 391 -9.64 -2.88 -0.81
CA GLY A 391 -10.11 -3.85 -1.80
C GLY A 391 -10.25 -5.25 -1.22
N PHE A 392 -11.41 -5.87 -1.47
CA PHE A 392 -11.73 -7.22 -1.02
C PHE A 392 -12.22 -8.12 -2.16
N ILE A 393 -12.03 -9.41 -1.97
CA ILE A 393 -12.74 -10.46 -2.70
C ILE A 393 -13.57 -11.22 -1.67
N ALA A 394 -14.87 -11.35 -1.91
CA ALA A 394 -15.78 -12.02 -0.99
C ALA A 394 -16.62 -13.09 -1.70
N GLU A 395 -17.06 -14.10 -0.97
CA GLU A 395 -17.88 -15.18 -1.50
C GLU A 395 -19.34 -15.00 -1.10
N ALA A 396 -20.22 -14.95 -2.10
CA ALA A 396 -21.65 -14.94 -1.87
C ALA A 396 -22.15 -16.31 -1.43
N VAL A 397 -23.14 -16.31 -0.53
CA VAL A 397 -23.92 -17.49 -0.12
C VAL A 397 -25.41 -17.36 -0.49
N SER A 398 -25.80 -16.22 -1.08
CA SER A 398 -27.08 -16.01 -1.76
C SER A 398 -26.86 -15.43 -3.16
N THR A 399 -27.87 -15.50 -4.02
CA THR A 399 -27.75 -15.08 -5.44
C THR A 399 -28.83 -14.11 -5.91
N ASP A 400 -29.91 -13.98 -5.15
CA ASP A 400 -31.06 -13.14 -5.50
C ASP A 400 -30.74 -11.67 -5.23
N ILE A 401 -30.55 -10.91 -6.32
CA ILE A 401 -30.25 -9.48 -6.25
C ILE A 401 -31.51 -8.70 -5.88
N LYS A 402 -31.40 -7.84 -4.86
CA LYS A 402 -32.45 -6.92 -4.42
C LYS A 402 -31.84 -5.54 -4.16
N LEU A 403 -32.35 -4.51 -4.83
CA LEU A 403 -31.86 -3.14 -4.72
C LEU A 403 -32.85 -2.34 -3.86
N GLU A 404 -32.61 -2.30 -2.55
CA GLU A 404 -33.56 -1.74 -1.57
C GLU A 404 -33.29 -0.27 -1.23
N ASP A 405 -32.01 0.14 -1.24
CA ASP A 405 -31.55 1.46 -0.78
C ASP A 405 -31.60 2.58 -1.85
N LYS A 406 -31.81 2.20 -3.12
CA LYS A 406 -31.82 3.07 -4.31
C LYS A 406 -30.47 3.72 -4.65
N GLU A 407 -29.36 3.23 -4.09
CA GLU A 407 -28.03 3.71 -4.46
C GLU A 407 -27.61 3.22 -5.85
N LEU A 408 -27.90 1.94 -6.12
CA LEU A 408 -27.67 1.32 -7.42
C LEU A 408 -28.89 1.45 -8.35
N GLU A 409 -28.62 1.80 -9.60
CA GLU A 409 -29.60 1.70 -10.69
C GLU A 409 -29.79 0.25 -11.12
N LYS A 410 -28.70 -0.52 -11.14
CA LYS A 410 -28.69 -1.92 -11.57
C LYS A 410 -27.50 -2.66 -10.98
N ALA A 411 -27.70 -3.91 -10.59
CA ALA A 411 -26.64 -4.88 -10.33
C ALA A 411 -26.89 -6.16 -11.15
N ALA A 412 -25.82 -6.83 -11.55
CA ALA A 412 -25.90 -8.06 -12.33
C ALA A 412 -24.69 -8.97 -12.08
N TRP A 413 -24.92 -10.27 -12.26
CA TRP A 413 -23.86 -11.27 -12.30
C TRP A 413 -23.24 -11.34 -13.69
N PHE A 414 -21.93 -11.18 -13.77
CA PHE A 414 -21.17 -11.27 -15.02
C PHE A 414 -20.20 -12.45 -14.97
N THR A 415 -20.22 -13.25 -16.03
CA THR A 415 -19.32 -14.39 -16.19
C THR A 415 -17.88 -13.94 -16.37
N ARG A 416 -16.96 -14.84 -16.03
CA ARG A 416 -15.52 -14.63 -16.25
C ARG A 416 -15.19 -14.26 -17.70
N ALA A 417 -15.86 -14.87 -18.68
CA ALA A 417 -15.66 -14.58 -20.09
C ALA A 417 -16.08 -13.13 -20.44
N GLU A 418 -17.22 -12.68 -19.94
CA GLU A 418 -17.69 -11.30 -20.16
C GLU A 418 -16.77 -10.26 -19.51
N ILE A 419 -16.26 -10.55 -18.30
CA ILE A 419 -15.28 -9.70 -17.62
C ILE A 419 -13.96 -9.64 -18.39
N LEU A 420 -13.46 -10.76 -18.90
CA LEU A 420 -12.24 -10.78 -19.73
C LEU A 420 -12.44 -9.99 -21.02
N ALA A 421 -13.59 -10.12 -21.69
CA ALA A 421 -13.93 -9.33 -22.86
C ALA A 421 -13.95 -7.81 -22.54
N ALA A 422 -14.53 -7.42 -21.40
CA ALA A 422 -14.54 -6.03 -20.96
C ALA A 422 -13.13 -5.49 -20.60
N LEU A 423 -12.30 -6.31 -19.94
CA LEU A 423 -10.90 -5.96 -19.63
C LEU A 423 -10.06 -5.77 -20.91
N ASN A 424 -10.35 -6.52 -21.96
CA ASN A 424 -9.71 -6.41 -23.28
C ASN A 424 -10.27 -5.27 -24.14
N GLY A 425 -11.31 -4.56 -23.67
CA GLY A 425 -11.96 -3.48 -24.43
C GLY A 425 -12.72 -3.96 -25.66
N GLU A 426 -13.20 -5.21 -25.67
CA GLU A 426 -13.92 -5.77 -26.80
C GLU A 426 -15.25 -5.03 -27.04
N PRO A 427 -15.55 -4.56 -28.27
CA PRO A 427 -16.78 -3.81 -28.56
C PRO A 427 -18.08 -4.58 -28.25
N ALA A 428 -18.02 -5.91 -28.27
CA ALA A 428 -19.15 -6.80 -28.00
C ALA A 428 -19.32 -7.16 -26.51
N ALA A 429 -18.45 -6.67 -25.61
CA ALA A 429 -18.57 -6.93 -24.19
C ALA A 429 -19.91 -6.36 -23.65
N PRO A 430 -20.64 -7.10 -22.80
CA PRO A 430 -21.96 -6.67 -22.30
C PRO A 430 -21.88 -5.56 -21.24
N LEU A 431 -20.66 -5.19 -20.83
CA LEU A 431 -20.37 -4.16 -19.84
C LEU A 431 -19.07 -3.42 -20.17
N LYS A 432 -18.93 -2.24 -19.57
CA LYS A 432 -17.69 -1.47 -19.50
C LYS A 432 -17.23 -1.40 -18.05
N LEU A 433 -15.92 -1.47 -17.84
CA LEU A 433 -15.30 -1.20 -16.55
C LEU A 433 -14.85 0.27 -16.48
N PRO A 434 -14.65 0.84 -15.27
CA PRO A 434 -14.07 2.17 -15.14
C PRO A 434 -12.76 2.26 -15.93
N PRO A 435 -12.55 3.34 -16.70
CA PRO A 435 -11.50 3.40 -17.72
C PRO A 435 -10.08 3.48 -17.13
N PHE A 436 -9.94 3.67 -15.82
CA PHE A 436 -8.64 3.78 -15.16
C PHE A 436 -8.18 2.42 -14.58
N PRO A 437 -7.18 1.75 -15.19
CA PRO A 437 -6.73 0.44 -14.73
C PRO A 437 -6.02 0.46 -13.36
N GLY A 438 -5.64 1.66 -12.90
CA GLY A 438 -4.99 1.86 -11.60
C GLY A 438 -5.95 1.89 -10.41
N ALA A 439 -7.27 1.94 -10.64
CA ALA A 439 -8.28 1.92 -9.61
C ALA A 439 -8.34 0.53 -8.92
N VAL A 440 -8.45 0.50 -7.60
CA VAL A 440 -8.50 -0.75 -6.82
C VAL A 440 -9.66 -1.64 -7.24
N GLY A 441 -10.82 -1.06 -7.57
CA GLY A 441 -11.98 -1.79 -8.11
C GLY A 441 -11.66 -2.53 -9.42
N TYR A 442 -11.00 -1.85 -10.35
CA TYR A 442 -10.53 -2.49 -11.59
C TYR A 442 -9.55 -3.62 -11.30
N LYS A 443 -8.63 -3.41 -10.34
CA LYS A 443 -7.61 -4.40 -9.97
C LYS A 443 -8.19 -5.64 -9.31
N VAL A 444 -9.14 -5.51 -8.38
CA VAL A 444 -9.79 -6.69 -7.75
C VAL A 444 -10.56 -7.51 -8.78
N ILE A 445 -11.24 -6.85 -9.74
CA ILE A 445 -11.92 -7.51 -10.86
C ILE A 445 -10.91 -8.26 -11.75
N LYS A 446 -9.83 -7.59 -12.14
CA LYS A 446 -8.77 -8.19 -12.96
C LYS A 446 -8.13 -9.38 -12.26
N THR A 447 -7.78 -9.23 -10.98
CA THR A 447 -7.19 -10.29 -10.17
C THR A 447 -8.10 -11.51 -10.10
N TRP A 448 -9.39 -11.33 -9.80
CA TRP A 448 -10.34 -12.44 -9.86
C TRP A 448 -10.36 -13.09 -11.25
N ALA A 449 -10.43 -12.30 -12.33
CA ALA A 449 -10.56 -12.80 -13.69
C ALA A 449 -9.34 -13.58 -14.20
N THR A 450 -8.12 -13.14 -13.86
CA THR A 450 -6.87 -13.66 -14.44
C THR A 450 -6.04 -14.54 -13.50
N GLU A 451 -6.15 -14.37 -12.17
CA GLU A 451 -5.30 -15.08 -11.21
C GLU A 451 -6.04 -16.30 -10.61
N LYS A 452 -5.62 -17.52 -10.99
CA LYS A 452 -6.20 -18.78 -10.46
C LYS A 452 -6.07 -18.93 -8.93
N ALA A 453 -5.16 -18.20 -8.29
CA ALA A 453 -4.96 -18.17 -6.85
C ALA A 453 -6.16 -17.59 -6.07
N TRP A 454 -7.04 -16.83 -6.73
CA TRP A 454 -8.23 -16.22 -6.11
C TRP A 454 -9.53 -16.99 -6.40
N THR A 455 -9.42 -18.30 -6.66
CA THR A 455 -10.56 -19.25 -6.72
C THR A 455 -10.85 -19.82 -5.33
N SER A 456 -12.07 -20.30 -5.06
CA SER A 456 -12.52 -20.67 -3.69
C SER A 456 -11.64 -21.75 -3.05
N ARG A 457 -11.02 -22.60 -3.88
CA ARG A 457 -10.05 -23.65 -3.47
C ARG A 457 -8.81 -23.06 -2.81
N ASN A 458 -8.35 -21.90 -3.26
CA ASN A 458 -7.11 -21.27 -2.82
C ASN A 458 -7.34 -20.13 -1.81
N LEU A 459 -8.55 -19.55 -1.76
CA LEU A 459 -8.99 -18.66 -0.68
C LEU A 459 -8.96 -19.31 0.72
N LYS A 460 -8.89 -20.65 0.78
CA LYS A 460 -8.68 -21.39 2.05
C LYS A 460 -7.31 -21.14 2.69
N ASN A 461 -6.34 -20.64 1.92
CA ASN A 461 -4.97 -20.42 2.38
C ASN A 461 -4.61 -18.93 2.53
N ALA A 462 -5.50 -18.02 2.14
CA ALA A 462 -5.34 -16.58 2.39
C ALA A 462 -5.63 -16.30 3.87
N LYS A 463 -4.66 -16.62 4.74
CA LYS A 463 -4.62 -16.07 6.10
C LYS A 463 -4.17 -14.63 5.98
N MET A 464 -4.92 -13.72 6.61
CA MET A 464 -4.48 -12.32 6.79
C MET A 464 -3.10 -12.25 7.42
#